data_AF-A0A922ILA4-F1
#
_entry.id   AF-A0A922ILA4-F1
#
_cell.length_a   1.000
_cell.length_b   1.000
_cell.length_c   1.000
_cell.angle_alpha   90.00
_cell.angle_beta   90.00
_cell.angle_gamma   90.00
#
_symmetry.space_group_name_H-M   'P 1'
#
loop_
_entity.id
_entity.type
_entity.pdbx_description
1 polymer ?
#
loop_
_entity_poly.entity_id
_entity_poly.type
_entity_poly.pdbx_seq_one_letter_code
_entity_poly.pdbx_strand_id
1 'polypeptide(L)'
;MCFPEDNSHTSEFYELNGSKMIVKLMYNESYFDMVSLPHLRSRAAKIPFKDPKFTLLIILPDANDGLPDLLDSMYKHGGISSILSTSFQNTKMRLYLPKFRLREGSAIKLKDHLRKLGINDAFCSLSADFSNVSDSDRMCISDVMHKAVFEVDEKGAVAAAATATQMVYCTSLRPHKPVPEFRVDHPFFISIVWNNCLPIFLGHITSPLND
;
A
#
# COMPACT_ATOMS: atom_id res chain seq x y z
N MET A 1 10.37 -4.87 -7.61
CA MET A 1 9.07 -5.33 -8.14
C MET A 1 9.33 -5.79 -9.57
N CYS A 2 8.57 -6.63 -10.26
CA CYS A 2 8.96 -7.01 -11.64
C CYS A 2 7.71 -7.07 -12.48
N PHE A 3 7.60 -6.25 -13.53
CA PHE A 3 6.50 -6.32 -14.49
C PHE A 3 7.12 -6.09 -15.88
N PRO A 4 7.11 -7.08 -16.78
CA PRO A 4 7.47 -6.86 -18.17
C PRO A 4 6.48 -5.89 -18.80
N GLU A 5 6.95 -4.80 -19.42
CA GLU A 5 6.07 -3.77 -20.04
C GLU A 5 5.13 -4.38 -21.09
N ASP A 6 5.59 -5.41 -21.83
CA ASP A 6 4.82 -6.09 -22.87
C ASP A 6 3.69 -6.98 -22.35
N ASN A 7 3.61 -7.19 -21.03
CA ASN A 7 2.60 -8.05 -20.41
C ASN A 7 1.44 -7.27 -19.75
N SER A 8 1.39 -5.95 -19.89
CA SER A 8 0.28 -5.17 -19.35
C SER A 8 -1.01 -5.43 -20.13
N HIS A 9 -2.11 -5.67 -19.43
CA HIS A 9 -3.42 -5.98 -20.03
C HIS A 9 -4.46 -4.96 -19.63
N THR A 10 -5.27 -4.53 -20.60
CA THR A 10 -6.45 -3.70 -20.34
C THR A 10 -7.48 -4.50 -19.55
N SER A 11 -7.95 -3.95 -18.44
CA SER A 11 -8.97 -4.58 -17.59
C SER A 11 -9.91 -3.55 -16.97
N GLU A 12 -11.03 -4.04 -16.45
CA GLU A 12 -11.94 -3.23 -15.65
C GLU A 12 -11.38 -3.11 -14.22
N PHE A 13 -11.44 -1.90 -13.68
CA PHE A 13 -11.25 -1.62 -12.27
C PHE A 13 -12.57 -1.14 -11.69
N TYR A 14 -13.03 -1.76 -10.60
CA TYR A 14 -14.26 -1.40 -9.91
C TYR A 14 -13.99 -0.22 -8.98
N GLU A 15 -14.82 0.81 -9.04
CA GLU A 15 -14.76 1.94 -8.10
C GLU A 15 -15.73 1.72 -6.92
N LEU A 16 -15.51 2.46 -5.82
CA LEU A 16 -16.37 2.37 -4.61
C LEU A 16 -17.84 2.72 -4.87
N ASN A 17 -18.12 3.52 -5.90
CA ASN A 17 -19.49 3.88 -6.30
C ASN A 17 -20.19 2.78 -7.14
N GLY A 18 -19.53 1.64 -7.36
CA GLY A 18 -20.01 0.54 -8.18
C GLY A 18 -19.78 0.71 -9.69
N SER A 19 -19.28 1.87 -10.12
CA SER A 19 -18.89 2.10 -11.50
C SER A 19 -17.59 1.37 -11.85
N LYS A 20 -17.24 1.35 -13.14
CA LYS A 20 -16.04 0.70 -13.64
C LYS A 20 -15.25 1.65 -14.51
N MET A 21 -13.93 1.60 -14.35
CA MET A 21 -12.98 2.32 -15.19
C MET A 21 -12.05 1.33 -15.89
N ILE A 22 -11.61 1.68 -17.10
CA ILE A 22 -10.67 0.85 -17.85
C ILE A 22 -9.25 1.28 -17.49
N VAL A 23 -8.45 0.32 -17.05
CA VAL A 23 -7.08 0.55 -16.59
C VAL A 23 -6.13 -0.46 -17.23
N LYS A 24 -4.84 -0.14 -17.28
CA LYS A 24 -3.80 -1.13 -17.57
C LYS A 24 -3.35 -1.81 -16.29
N LEU A 25 -3.57 -3.13 -16.22
CA LEU A 25 -3.03 -3.98 -15.18
C LEU A 25 -1.68 -4.52 -15.63
N MET A 26 -0.63 -4.20 -14.89
CA MET A 26 0.67 -4.83 -15.03
C MET A 26 0.59 -6.29 -14.58
N TYR A 27 1.23 -7.21 -15.31
CA TYR A 27 1.17 -8.64 -15.03
C TYR A 27 2.54 -9.26 -14.74
N ASN A 28 2.60 -10.12 -13.72
CA ASN A 28 3.74 -10.97 -13.47
C ASN A 28 3.33 -12.30 -12.81
N GLU A 29 3.86 -13.41 -13.31
CA GLU A 29 3.76 -14.71 -12.65
C GLU A 29 5.10 -15.05 -11.98
N SER A 30 5.14 -14.99 -10.66
CA SER A 30 6.36 -15.27 -9.89
C SER A 30 6.03 -15.74 -8.48
N TYR A 31 7.06 -15.92 -7.67
CA TYR A 31 6.96 -16.23 -6.24
C TYR A 31 6.84 -14.94 -5.45
N PHE A 32 5.77 -14.81 -4.68
CA PHE A 32 5.51 -13.68 -3.80
C PHE A 32 5.00 -14.16 -2.45
N ASP A 33 5.26 -13.37 -1.43
CA ASP A 33 4.75 -13.59 -0.09
C ASP A 33 3.26 -13.21 -0.06
N MET A 34 2.39 -14.18 0.20
CA MET A 34 0.93 -14.01 0.23
C MET A 34 0.32 -14.56 1.53
N VAL A 35 -0.78 -13.98 1.98
CA VAL A 35 -1.58 -14.50 3.09
C VAL A 35 -3.07 -14.18 2.92
N SER A 36 -3.94 -15.07 3.42
CA SER A 36 -5.36 -14.78 3.58
C SER A 36 -5.62 -14.21 4.98
N LEU A 37 -6.47 -13.19 5.06
CA LEU A 37 -6.84 -12.49 6.29
C LEU A 37 -8.36 -12.60 6.48
N PRO A 38 -8.90 -13.78 6.87
CA PRO A 38 -10.36 -13.97 6.98
C PRO A 38 -11.04 -13.01 7.95
N HIS A 39 -10.34 -12.62 9.02
CA HIS A 39 -10.83 -11.65 10.00
C HIS A 39 -10.98 -10.23 9.43
N LEU A 40 -10.31 -9.92 8.32
CA LEU A 40 -10.45 -8.67 7.58
C LEU A 40 -11.22 -8.84 6.26
N ARG A 41 -11.73 -10.05 5.96
CA ARG A 41 -12.34 -10.40 4.66
C ARG A 41 -11.48 -9.93 3.48
N SER A 42 -10.19 -10.22 3.58
CA SER A 42 -9.17 -9.69 2.68
C SER A 42 -8.06 -10.71 2.43
N ARG A 43 -7.25 -10.42 1.42
CA ARG A 43 -5.97 -11.10 1.16
C ARG A 43 -4.86 -10.06 1.08
N ALA A 44 -3.64 -10.46 1.42
CA ALA A 44 -2.49 -9.56 1.34
C ALA A 44 -1.33 -10.20 0.58
N ALA A 45 -0.58 -9.35 -0.12
CA ALA A 45 0.62 -9.73 -0.85
C ALA A 45 1.75 -8.73 -0.58
N LYS A 46 2.97 -9.25 -0.44
CA LYS A 46 4.21 -8.49 -0.30
C LYS A 46 4.99 -8.56 -1.60
N ILE A 47 5.30 -7.39 -2.13
CA ILE A 47 5.99 -7.24 -3.41
C ILE A 47 7.28 -6.46 -3.15
N PRO A 48 8.45 -7.11 -3.19
CA PRO A 48 9.72 -6.45 -2.88
C PRO A 48 10.04 -5.39 -3.93
N PHE A 49 10.65 -4.27 -3.52
CA PHE A 49 11.25 -3.30 -4.44
C PHE A 49 12.62 -3.82 -4.95
N LYS A 50 13.33 -3.00 -5.75
CA LYS A 50 14.69 -3.34 -6.17
C LYS A 50 15.64 -3.47 -4.97
N ASP A 51 15.55 -2.53 -4.03
CA ASP A 51 16.18 -2.68 -2.73
C ASP A 51 15.29 -3.59 -1.88
N PRO A 52 15.75 -4.81 -1.52
CA PRO A 52 14.95 -5.77 -0.77
C PRO A 52 14.62 -5.30 0.65
N LYS A 53 15.22 -4.20 1.13
CA LYS A 53 14.83 -3.55 2.39
C LYS A 53 13.45 -2.92 2.30
N PHE A 54 12.95 -2.60 1.11
CA PHE A 54 11.63 -2.03 0.92
C PHE A 54 10.70 -3.06 0.30
N THR A 55 9.50 -3.16 0.85
CA THR A 55 8.44 -4.03 0.36
C THR A 55 7.16 -3.24 0.23
N LEU A 56 6.47 -3.38 -0.91
CA LEU A 56 5.09 -2.93 -1.06
C LEU A 56 4.17 -4.02 -0.52
N LEU A 57 3.50 -3.75 0.60
CA LEU A 57 2.42 -4.57 1.12
C LEU A 57 1.11 -4.05 0.53
N ILE A 58 0.35 -4.94 -0.11
CA ILE A 58 -0.99 -4.67 -0.62
C ILE A 58 -1.96 -5.51 0.20
N ILE A 59 -3.04 -4.89 0.67
CA ILE A 59 -4.17 -5.58 1.28
C ILE A 59 -5.40 -5.30 0.41
N LEU A 60 -5.93 -6.37 -0.16
CA LEU A 60 -7.03 -6.35 -1.09
C LEU A 60 -8.25 -6.99 -0.40
N PRO A 61 -9.35 -6.24 -0.22
CA PRO A 61 -10.63 -6.81 0.22
C PRO A 61 -11.09 -7.95 -0.69
N ASP A 62 -11.91 -8.85 -0.18
CA ASP A 62 -12.52 -9.90 -1.00
C ASP A 62 -13.72 -9.35 -1.82
N ALA A 63 -14.34 -8.25 -1.36
CA ALA A 63 -15.43 -7.56 -2.04
C ALA A 63 -14.95 -6.28 -2.72
N ASN A 64 -15.48 -5.98 -3.91
CA ASN A 64 -15.05 -4.84 -4.73
C ASN A 64 -15.23 -3.48 -4.04
N ASP A 65 -16.21 -3.35 -3.17
CA ASP A 65 -16.51 -2.14 -2.37
C ASP A 65 -16.03 -2.27 -0.92
N GLY A 66 -15.26 -3.31 -0.58
CA GLY A 66 -14.90 -3.68 0.79
C GLY A 66 -13.81 -2.84 1.47
N LEU A 67 -13.25 -1.82 0.79
CA LEU A 67 -12.18 -0.99 1.37
C LEU A 67 -12.60 -0.26 2.66
N PRO A 68 -13.80 0.35 2.78
CA PRO A 68 -14.24 0.97 4.03
C PRO A 68 -14.32 -0.03 5.18
N ASP A 69 -14.86 -1.22 4.94
CA ASP A 69 -14.95 -2.30 5.94
C ASP A 69 -13.56 -2.80 6.36
N LEU A 70 -12.62 -2.89 5.42
CA LEU A 70 -11.23 -3.21 5.70
C LEU A 70 -10.60 -2.15 6.61
N LEU A 71 -10.77 -0.86 6.32
CA LEU A 71 -10.20 0.23 7.13
C LEU A 71 -10.74 0.23 8.56
N ASP A 72 -12.05 0.04 8.71
CA ASP A 72 -12.71 -0.06 10.02
C ASP A 72 -12.24 -1.29 10.81
N SER A 73 -12.11 -2.44 10.13
CA SER A 73 -11.59 -3.67 10.73
C SER A 73 -10.13 -3.52 11.14
N MET A 74 -9.28 -2.90 10.32
CA MET A 74 -7.89 -2.60 10.67
C MET A 74 -7.83 -1.70 11.90
N TYR A 75 -8.66 -0.65 11.97
CA TYR A 75 -8.71 0.23 13.14
C TYR A 75 -9.06 -0.53 14.43
N LYS A 76 -10.01 -1.47 14.37
CA LYS A 76 -10.43 -2.29 15.52
C LYS A 76 -9.43 -3.37 15.91
N HIS A 77 -8.65 -3.89 14.95
CA HIS A 77 -7.82 -5.08 15.12
C HIS A 77 -6.31 -4.78 15.09
N GLY A 78 -5.88 -3.69 15.71
CA GLY A 78 -4.46 -3.38 15.92
C GLY A 78 -3.72 -2.78 14.72
N GLY A 79 -4.45 -2.32 13.71
CA GLY A 79 -3.94 -1.59 12.56
C GLY A 79 -3.01 -2.41 11.66
N ILE A 80 -2.06 -1.73 11.04
CA ILE A 80 -1.07 -2.37 10.15
C ILE A 80 -0.17 -3.37 10.90
N SER A 81 0.06 -3.16 12.20
CA SER A 81 0.97 -3.98 13.01
C SER A 81 0.51 -5.43 13.13
N SER A 82 -0.80 -5.69 13.19
CA SER A 82 -1.34 -7.07 13.24
C SER A 82 -1.14 -7.83 11.93
N ILE A 83 -1.12 -7.11 10.82
CA ILE A 83 -0.87 -7.68 9.49
C ILE A 83 0.63 -7.95 9.32
N LEU A 84 1.50 -7.05 9.80
CA LEU A 84 2.95 -7.23 9.74
C LEU A 84 3.45 -8.39 10.62
N SER A 85 2.77 -8.70 11.72
CA SER A 85 3.08 -9.86 12.57
C SER A 85 2.56 -11.19 12.02
N THR A 86 1.76 -11.17 10.94
CA THR A 86 1.24 -12.38 10.32
C THR A 86 2.32 -13.07 9.48
N SER A 87 2.34 -14.40 9.49
CA SER A 87 3.24 -15.19 8.63
C SER A 87 2.72 -15.23 7.19
N PHE A 88 3.53 -14.75 6.25
CA PHE A 88 3.26 -14.86 4.82
C PHE A 88 3.83 -16.16 4.27
N GLN A 89 3.20 -16.70 3.25
CA GLN A 89 3.66 -17.90 2.55
C GLN A 89 4.20 -17.52 1.20
N ASN A 90 5.44 -17.90 0.91
CA ASN A 90 6.02 -17.73 -0.41
C ASN A 90 5.29 -18.63 -1.42
N THR A 91 4.49 -18.01 -2.27
CA THR A 91 3.52 -18.67 -3.14
C THR A 91 3.77 -18.25 -4.59
N LYS A 92 3.83 -19.23 -5.50
CA LYS A 92 3.79 -18.93 -6.93
C LYS A 92 2.39 -18.39 -7.26
N MET A 93 2.28 -17.15 -7.72
CA MET A 93 1.01 -16.50 -8.04
C MET A 93 1.07 -15.65 -9.30
N ARG A 94 -0.08 -15.43 -9.93
CA ARG A 94 -0.28 -14.45 -11.00
C ARG A 94 -0.73 -13.13 -10.38
N LEU A 95 0.16 -12.15 -10.39
CA LEU A 95 -0.09 -10.81 -9.88
C LEU A 95 -0.56 -9.90 -11.00
N TYR A 96 -1.73 -9.29 -10.83
CA TYR A 96 -2.21 -8.20 -11.68
C TYR A 96 -2.33 -6.95 -10.82
N LEU A 97 -1.63 -5.89 -11.20
CA LEU A 97 -1.55 -4.66 -10.42
C LEU A 97 -1.70 -3.44 -11.32
N PRO A 98 -2.63 -2.51 -11.07
CA PRO A 98 -2.74 -1.30 -11.85
C PRO A 98 -1.54 -0.40 -11.59
N LYS A 99 -1.19 0.44 -12.55
CA LYS A 99 -0.34 1.60 -12.26
C LYS A 99 -1.11 2.56 -11.37
N PHE A 100 -0.48 3.06 -10.34
CA PHE A 100 -1.12 4.05 -9.49
C PHE A 100 -0.12 5.08 -9.02
N ARG A 101 -0.67 6.26 -8.73
CA ARG A 101 0.09 7.38 -8.21
C ARG A 101 -0.70 8.01 -7.09
N LEU A 102 -0.12 8.00 -5.90
CA LEU A 102 -0.56 8.83 -4.80
C LEU A 102 0.05 10.21 -5.00
N ARG A 103 -0.79 11.11 -5.53
CA ARG A 103 -0.57 12.55 -5.48
C ARG A 103 -1.85 13.16 -4.93
N GLU A 104 -1.82 13.62 -3.69
CA GLU A 104 -2.76 14.68 -3.34
C GLU A 104 -2.30 15.96 -4.03
N GLY A 105 -3.20 16.59 -4.77
CA GLY A 105 -2.95 17.85 -5.47
C GLY A 105 -2.52 18.99 -4.53
N SER A 106 -2.83 18.88 -3.23
CA SER A 106 -2.46 19.79 -2.15
C SER A 106 -1.99 19.02 -0.91
N ALA A 107 -1.05 19.58 -0.14
CA ALA A 107 -0.64 18.98 1.13
C ALA A 107 -1.84 18.82 2.09
N ILE A 108 -1.88 17.70 2.83
CA ILE A 108 -2.86 17.48 3.89
C ILE A 108 -2.60 18.47 5.01
N LYS A 109 -3.65 19.20 5.40
CA LYS A 109 -3.62 20.00 6.63
C LYS A 109 -3.88 19.09 7.82
N LEU A 110 -2.87 18.91 8.65
CA LEU A 110 -2.93 18.01 9.79
C LEU A 110 -3.40 18.69 11.08
N LYS A 111 -3.50 20.02 11.14
CA LYS A 111 -3.91 20.73 12.35
C LYS A 111 -5.15 20.13 13.02
N ASP A 112 -6.26 20.04 12.29
CA ASP A 112 -7.52 19.57 12.86
C ASP A 112 -7.47 18.08 13.24
N HIS A 113 -6.70 17.28 12.49
CA HIS A 113 -6.47 15.88 12.80
C HIS A 113 -5.65 15.71 14.08
N LEU A 114 -4.55 16.44 14.23
CA LEU A 114 -3.68 16.40 15.40
C LEU A 114 -4.38 16.91 16.66
N ARG A 115 -5.23 17.94 16.53
CA ARG A 115 -6.08 18.41 17.64
C ARG A 115 -7.09 17.36 18.10
N LYS A 116 -7.73 16.65 17.17
CA LYS A 116 -8.61 15.51 17.49
C LYS A 116 -7.87 14.37 18.20
N LEU A 117 -6.56 14.23 17.95
CA LEU A 117 -5.68 13.28 18.65
C LEU A 117 -5.16 13.79 19.99
N GLY A 118 -5.58 14.97 20.44
CA GLY A 118 -5.23 15.54 21.75
C GLY A 118 -4.08 16.55 21.73
N ILE A 119 -3.42 16.76 20.58
CA ILE A 119 -2.39 17.78 20.43
C ILE A 119 -3.06 19.14 20.24
N ASN A 120 -3.54 19.74 21.33
CA ASN A 120 -4.27 21.00 21.30
C ASN A 120 -3.38 22.20 21.61
N ASP A 121 -2.53 22.09 22.64
CA ASP A 121 -1.74 23.21 23.15
C ASP A 121 -0.77 23.76 22.12
N ALA A 122 -0.13 22.87 21.35
CA ALA A 122 0.78 23.25 20.27
C ALA A 122 0.17 24.24 19.25
N PHE A 123 -1.16 24.29 19.11
CA PHE A 123 -1.86 25.16 18.16
C PHE A 123 -2.53 26.39 18.82
N CYS A 124 -2.34 26.59 20.12
CA CYS A 124 -2.97 27.66 20.90
C CYS A 124 -1.90 28.57 21.49
N SER A 125 -1.87 29.85 21.10
CA SER A 125 -0.84 30.79 21.58
C SER A 125 -0.88 31.10 23.08
N LEU A 126 -1.96 30.70 23.77
CA LEU A 126 -2.11 30.89 25.22
C LEU A 126 -1.61 29.69 26.03
N SER A 127 -1.51 28.50 25.42
CA SER A 127 -1.10 27.27 26.10
C SER A 127 0.08 26.55 25.46
N ALA A 128 0.47 26.93 24.24
CA ALA A 128 1.67 26.44 23.58
C ALA A 128 2.93 26.82 24.38
N ASP A 129 3.76 25.82 24.69
CA ASP A 129 5.09 26.03 25.24
C ASP A 129 6.14 25.57 24.23
N PHE A 130 6.75 26.55 23.56
CA PHE A 130 7.88 26.36 22.64
C PHE A 130 9.13 27.10 23.14
N SER A 131 9.27 27.29 24.45
CA SER A 131 10.40 27.99 25.09
C SER A 131 11.77 27.39 24.73
N ASN A 132 11.84 26.07 24.51
CA ASN A 132 13.06 25.39 24.05
C ASN A 132 13.41 25.63 22.57
N VAL A 133 12.53 26.28 21.80
CA VAL A 133 12.72 26.61 20.38
C VAL A 133 12.99 28.10 20.20
N SER A 134 12.35 28.96 20.99
CA SER A 134 12.41 30.41 20.89
C SER A 134 12.02 31.09 22.20
N ASP A 135 12.66 32.23 22.49
CA ASP A 135 12.35 33.09 23.65
C ASP A 135 11.03 33.90 23.49
N SER A 136 10.25 33.63 22.45
CA SER A 136 9.00 34.35 22.16
C SER A 136 7.81 33.80 22.94
N ASP A 137 7.27 34.59 23.87
CA ASP A 137 6.18 34.25 24.81
C ASP A 137 4.81 33.91 24.19
N ARG A 138 4.64 33.97 22.87
CA ARG A 138 3.36 33.68 22.17
C ARG A 138 3.52 32.86 20.89
N MET A 139 4.58 32.07 20.81
CA MET A 139 4.79 31.19 19.65
C MET A 139 3.82 30.00 19.70
N CYS A 140 3.18 29.69 18.58
CA CYS A 140 2.40 28.46 18.41
C CYS A 140 2.49 27.95 16.97
N ILE A 141 2.09 26.70 16.75
CA ILE A 141 1.98 26.12 15.42
C ILE A 141 0.70 26.66 14.76
N SER A 142 0.85 27.33 13.62
CA SER A 142 -0.29 27.79 12.84
C SER A 142 -1.00 26.63 12.13
N ASP A 143 -0.22 25.75 11.50
CA ASP A 143 -0.69 24.56 10.76
C ASP A 143 0.46 23.56 10.54
N VAL A 144 0.14 22.33 10.17
CA VAL A 144 1.11 21.28 9.80
C VAL A 144 0.72 20.71 8.45
N MET A 145 1.58 20.89 7.44
CA MET A 145 1.35 20.40 6.08
C MET A 145 2.09 19.08 5.86
N HIS A 146 1.37 18.03 5.49
CA HIS A 146 1.97 16.76 5.06
C HIS A 146 1.74 16.53 3.57
N LYS A 147 2.82 16.34 2.81
CA LYS A 147 2.75 16.03 1.38
C LYS A 147 3.63 14.83 1.09
N ALA A 148 3.04 13.81 0.50
CA ALA A 148 3.76 12.64 0.02
C ALA A 148 3.38 12.38 -1.44
N VAL A 149 4.37 11.94 -2.21
CA VAL A 149 4.18 11.51 -3.60
C VAL A 149 4.77 10.13 -3.74
N PHE A 150 3.95 9.20 -4.20
CA PHE A 150 4.37 7.82 -4.45
C PHE A 150 3.76 7.34 -5.76
N GLU A 151 4.55 6.61 -6.55
CA GLU A 151 4.17 6.15 -7.88
C GLU A 151 4.70 4.73 -8.08
N VAL A 152 3.84 3.88 -8.62
CA VAL A 152 4.17 2.51 -8.99
C VAL A 152 3.86 2.31 -10.45
N ASP A 153 4.91 2.01 -11.21
CA ASP A 153 4.90 1.70 -12.62
C ASP A 153 5.75 0.46 -12.92
N GLU A 154 5.85 0.07 -14.18
CA GLU A 154 6.68 -1.06 -14.61
C GLU A 154 8.18 -0.77 -14.42
N LYS A 155 8.65 0.47 -14.57
CA LYS A 155 10.08 0.80 -14.57
C LYS A 155 10.71 0.76 -13.17
N GLY A 156 9.99 1.26 -12.15
CA GLY A 156 10.33 1.08 -10.73
C GLY A 156 10.31 -0.39 -10.32
N ALA A 157 9.64 -1.23 -11.12
CA ALA A 157 9.68 -2.67 -11.03
C ALA A 157 10.94 -3.24 -11.74
N VAL A 158 11.04 -3.20 -13.06
CA VAL A 158 12.03 -3.84 -13.96
C VAL A 158 13.41 -4.17 -13.35
N ALA A 159 14.02 -3.28 -12.59
CA ALA A 159 15.34 -3.49 -12.01
C ALA A 159 15.47 -4.59 -10.93
N ALA A 160 14.37 -5.08 -10.32
CA ALA A 160 14.42 -6.23 -9.39
C ALA A 160 14.42 -7.60 -10.10
N ALA A 161 13.99 -7.66 -11.37
CA ALA A 161 13.78 -8.89 -12.14
C ALA A 161 15.10 -9.56 -12.56
N ALA A 162 16.12 -8.74 -12.86
CA ALA A 162 17.44 -9.22 -13.24
C ALA A 162 18.12 -10.03 -12.13
N THR A 163 17.81 -9.75 -10.86
CA THR A 163 18.35 -10.47 -9.69
C THR A 163 17.56 -11.72 -9.31
N ALA A 164 16.23 -11.71 -9.45
CA ALA A 164 15.39 -12.88 -9.13
C ALA A 164 15.52 -14.02 -10.14
N THR A 165 15.80 -13.70 -11.40
CA THR A 165 16.01 -14.70 -12.48
C THR A 165 17.25 -15.58 -12.27
N GLN A 166 18.21 -15.18 -11.44
CA GLN A 166 19.36 -16.01 -11.06
C GLN A 166 19.05 -17.06 -9.97
N MET A 167 17.91 -16.96 -9.26
CA MET A 167 17.57 -17.85 -8.13
C MET A 167 16.38 -18.79 -8.41
N VAL A 168 16.26 -19.33 -9.63
CA VAL A 168 15.26 -20.38 -9.89
C VAL A 168 15.92 -21.76 -9.74
N TYR A 169 15.72 -22.41 -8.60
CA TYR A 169 15.97 -23.84 -8.44
C TYR A 169 14.81 -24.63 -9.05
N CYS A 170 15.10 -25.44 -10.06
CA CYS A 170 14.14 -26.39 -10.63
C CYS A 170 13.94 -27.56 -9.66
N THR A 171 12.76 -27.67 -9.03
CA THR A 171 12.37 -28.89 -8.31
C THR A 171 11.00 -29.41 -8.75
N SER A 172 11.03 -30.70 -9.13
CA SER A 172 9.98 -31.69 -9.45
C SER A 172 8.49 -31.33 -9.39
N LEU A 173 7.79 -31.83 -10.43
CA LEU A 173 6.34 -31.93 -10.65
C LEU A 173 5.55 -32.34 -9.38
N ARG A 174 4.82 -31.38 -8.80
CA ARG A 174 3.72 -31.61 -7.85
C ARG A 174 2.37 -31.55 -8.59
N PRO A 175 1.28 -32.16 -8.06
CA PRO A 175 -0.02 -32.18 -8.71
C PRO A 175 -0.48 -30.76 -9.05
N HIS A 176 -1.01 -30.59 -10.26
CA HIS A 176 -1.32 -29.31 -10.89
C HIS A 176 -2.49 -28.58 -10.19
N LYS A 177 -2.25 -28.02 -9.00
CA LYS A 177 -3.14 -26.98 -8.47
C LYS A 177 -3.03 -25.77 -9.41
N PRO A 178 -4.14 -25.11 -9.76
CA PRO A 178 -4.09 -23.89 -10.54
C PRO A 178 -3.28 -22.84 -9.77
N VAL A 179 -2.43 -22.11 -10.48
CA VAL A 179 -1.67 -20.99 -9.90
C VAL A 179 -2.69 -19.94 -9.45
N PRO A 180 -2.71 -19.54 -8.16
CA PRO A 180 -3.66 -18.55 -7.66
C PRO A 180 -3.45 -17.18 -8.32
N GLU A 181 -4.55 -16.46 -8.50
CA GLU A 181 -4.52 -15.07 -8.98
C GLU A 181 -4.68 -14.08 -7.83
N PHE A 182 -3.81 -13.08 -7.82
CA PHE A 182 -3.91 -11.89 -6.98
C PHE A 182 -4.13 -10.69 -7.90
N ARG A 183 -5.41 -10.40 -8.18
CA ARG A 183 -5.83 -9.37 -9.12
C ARG A 183 -6.32 -8.15 -8.35
N VAL A 184 -5.59 -7.05 -8.46
CA VAL A 184 -5.89 -5.79 -7.78
C VAL A 184 -6.77 -4.93 -8.70
N ASP A 185 -8.02 -5.32 -8.87
CA ASP A 185 -8.98 -4.69 -9.79
C ASP A 185 -10.05 -3.84 -9.08
N HIS A 186 -9.86 -3.52 -7.80
CA HIS A 186 -10.79 -2.72 -7.02
C HIS A 186 -10.04 -2.08 -5.83
N PRO A 187 -10.65 -1.16 -5.08
CA PRO A 187 -9.97 -0.31 -4.11
C PRO A 187 -9.26 -1.11 -3.02
N PHE A 188 -8.02 -0.73 -2.75
CA PHE A 188 -7.09 -1.52 -1.94
C PHE A 188 -6.27 -0.63 -1.01
N PHE A 189 -5.79 -1.21 0.08
CA PHE A 189 -4.87 -0.57 1.01
C PHE A 189 -3.42 -0.91 0.64
N ILE A 190 -2.51 0.04 0.84
CA ILE A 190 -1.08 -0.17 0.66
C ILE A 190 -0.27 0.27 1.88
N SER A 191 0.86 -0.40 2.08
CA SER A 191 1.96 0.10 2.90
C SER A 191 3.29 -0.12 2.22
N ILE A 192 4.21 0.85 2.39
CA ILE A 192 5.63 0.59 2.15
C ILE A 192 6.26 0.23 3.48
N VAL A 193 6.89 -0.93 3.52
CA VAL A 193 7.47 -1.50 4.72
C VAL A 193 8.97 -1.58 4.57
N TRP A 194 9.69 -1.01 5.52
CA TRP A 194 11.13 -1.11 5.65
C TRP A 194 11.52 -2.32 6.51
N ASN A 195 12.46 -3.14 6.01
CA ASN A 195 12.96 -4.38 6.60
C ASN A 195 11.84 -5.32 7.08
N ASN A 196 10.70 -5.34 6.37
CA ASN A 196 9.52 -6.15 6.71
C ASN A 196 8.92 -5.91 8.11
N CYS A 197 9.32 -4.84 8.82
CA CYS A 197 8.86 -4.56 10.18
C CYS A 197 8.32 -3.14 10.37
N LEU A 198 8.85 -2.14 9.67
CA LEU A 198 8.51 -0.74 9.90
C LEU A 198 7.66 -0.18 8.74
N PRO A 199 6.37 0.11 8.94
CA PRO A 199 5.59 0.82 7.94
C PRO A 199 6.08 2.28 7.86
N ILE A 200 6.59 2.69 6.70
CA ILE A 200 7.07 4.05 6.43
C ILE A 200 6.09 4.86 5.59
N PHE A 201 5.15 4.17 4.94
CA PHE A 201 4.06 4.78 4.19
C PHE A 201 2.80 3.94 4.34
N LEU A 202 1.66 4.60 4.45
CA LEU A 202 0.34 4.01 4.51
C LEU A 202 -0.59 4.82 3.60
N GLY A 203 -1.45 4.13 2.87
CA GLY A 203 -2.43 4.77 2.01
C GLY A 203 -3.43 3.78 1.47
N HIS A 204 -4.39 4.27 0.71
CA HIS A 204 -5.31 3.44 -0.04
C HIS A 204 -5.52 4.04 -1.43
N ILE A 205 -5.86 3.20 -2.39
CA ILE A 205 -6.10 3.58 -3.78
C ILE A 205 -7.56 3.26 -4.08
N THR A 206 -8.35 4.29 -4.43
CA THR A 206 -9.74 4.13 -4.87
C THR A 206 -9.90 4.21 -6.38
N SER A 207 -9.01 4.95 -7.05
CA SER A 207 -9.00 5.12 -8.50
C SER A 207 -7.53 5.17 -8.97
N PRO A 208 -7.03 4.14 -9.67
CA PRO A 208 -5.66 4.12 -10.22
C PRO A 208 -5.52 4.98 -11.49
N LEU A 209 -4.34 4.96 -12.12
CA LEU A 209 -4.08 5.72 -13.36
C LEU A 209 -4.74 5.06 -14.59
N ASN A 210 -5.19 5.90 -15.54
CA ASN A 210 -5.90 5.50 -16.76
C ASN A 210 -5.03 5.40 -18.03
N ASP A 211 -3.70 5.48 -17.91
CA ASP A 211 -2.78 5.67 -19.05
C ASP A 211 -2.64 4.46 -19.99
#